data_AF-A0AAW0VPG3-F1
#
_entry.id   AF-A0AAW0VPG3-F1
#
_cell.length_a   1.000
_cell.length_b   1.000
_cell.length_c   1.000
_cell.angle_alpha   90.00
_cell.angle_beta   90.00
_cell.angle_gamma   90.00
#
_symmetry.space_group_name_H-M   'P 1'
#
loop_
_entity.id
_entity.type
_entity.pdbx_description
1 polymer ?
#
loop_
_entity_poly.entity_id
_entity_poly.type
_entity_poly.pdbx_seq_one_letter_code
_entity_poly.pdbx_strand_id
1 'polypeptide(L)'
;MATTVFQEFQEDNTYSPFLADDFDVQKHASQLVQGVIIAEQLNKLTLGINRLEREIESQVGSHYEDLLSQATGVETLEDVLNTMHTRIQTLLAGVERLRVRVVDPYQRVERHTLVLGRLQATCELLRRVIRCLMLSQRLQQQLSSEPRDITKAAISLSELDHLGRDVDLTGLEVLERDQRLVRQARSDVEKQAVVMMDRGMELQNQT
;
A
#
# COMPACT_ATOMS: atom_id res chain seq x y z
N MET A 1 -32.18 -40.08 32.17
CA MET A 1 -33.38 -40.91 32.02
C MET A 1 -33.25 -41.84 30.82
N ALA A 2 -32.84 -41.39 29.63
CA ALA A 2 -32.52 -42.28 28.50
C ALA A 2 -31.57 -43.45 28.82
N THR A 3 -30.59 -43.26 29.70
CA THR A 3 -29.65 -44.30 30.14
C THR A 3 -30.33 -45.43 30.91
N THR A 4 -31.45 -45.18 31.58
CA THR A 4 -32.11 -46.18 32.43
C THR A 4 -32.91 -47.18 31.61
N VAL A 5 -33.61 -46.75 30.55
CA VAL A 5 -34.35 -47.66 29.65
C VAL A 5 -33.39 -48.54 28.85
N PHE A 6 -32.29 -47.96 28.38
CA PHE A 6 -31.27 -48.73 27.65
C PHE A 6 -30.61 -49.79 28.53
N GLN A 7 -30.37 -49.45 29.80
CA GLN A 7 -29.82 -50.37 30.80
C GLN A 7 -30.86 -51.46 31.19
N GLU A 8 -32.13 -51.10 31.37
CA GLU A 8 -33.23 -52.05 31.59
C GLU A 8 -33.35 -53.05 30.42
N PHE A 9 -33.14 -52.60 29.18
CA PHE A 9 -33.24 -53.45 27.98
C PHE A 9 -32.01 -54.33 27.79
N GLN A 10 -30.84 -53.91 28.30
CA GLN A 10 -29.65 -54.77 28.37
C GLN A 10 -29.81 -55.89 29.40
N GLU A 11 -30.50 -55.62 30.51
CA GLU A 11 -30.67 -56.58 31.61
C GLU A 11 -31.82 -57.58 31.36
N ASP A 12 -32.86 -57.20 30.61
CA ASP A 12 -33.96 -58.12 30.25
C ASP A 12 -33.52 -59.09 29.15
N ASN A 13 -33.51 -60.40 29.46
CA ASN A 13 -33.21 -61.50 28.54
C ASN A 13 -34.10 -61.54 27.28
N THR A 14 -35.23 -60.82 27.31
CA THR A 14 -36.16 -60.69 26.20
C THR A 14 -35.77 -59.57 25.23
N TYR A 15 -35.15 -58.49 25.73
CA TYR A 15 -34.80 -57.30 24.94
C TYR A 15 -33.32 -57.25 24.55
N SER A 16 -32.44 -57.85 25.38
CA SER A 16 -31.00 -57.88 25.15
C SER A 16 -30.56 -58.45 23.79
N PRO A 17 -31.24 -59.46 23.19
CA PRO A 17 -30.87 -59.94 21.87
C PRO A 17 -30.98 -58.87 20.78
N PHE A 18 -31.93 -57.93 20.91
CA PHE A 18 -32.14 -56.85 19.94
C PHE A 18 -31.07 -55.75 20.00
N LEU A 19 -30.20 -55.76 21.02
CA LEU A 19 -29.12 -54.80 21.20
C LEU A 19 -27.77 -55.31 20.65
N ALA A 20 -27.72 -56.55 20.13
CA ALA A 20 -26.52 -57.12 19.53
C ALA A 20 -26.29 -56.56 18.12
N ASP A 21 -25.03 -56.24 17.80
CA ASP A 21 -24.65 -55.71 16.48
C ASP A 21 -24.90 -56.69 15.32
N ASP A 22 -25.03 -58.00 15.61
CA ASP A 22 -25.23 -59.10 14.67
C ASP A 22 -26.63 -59.77 14.78
N PHE A 23 -27.63 -59.02 15.25
CA PHE A 23 -28.98 -59.55 15.45
C PHE A 23 -29.59 -60.17 14.18
N ASP A 24 -29.79 -61.49 14.22
CA ASP A 24 -30.43 -62.26 13.15
C ASP A 24 -31.92 -62.47 13.43
N VAL A 25 -32.74 -61.68 12.73
CA VAL A 25 -34.20 -61.71 12.81
C VAL A 25 -34.77 -63.10 12.48
N GLN A 26 -34.20 -63.80 11.48
CA GLN A 26 -34.71 -65.08 11.03
C GLN A 26 -34.43 -66.18 12.05
N LYS A 27 -33.20 -66.20 12.59
CA LYS A 27 -32.81 -67.14 13.65
C LYS A 27 -33.60 -66.90 14.94
N HIS A 28 -33.78 -65.64 15.33
CA HIS A 28 -34.54 -65.26 16.53
C HIS A 28 -36.03 -65.61 16.41
N ALA A 29 -36.66 -65.31 15.27
CA ALA A 29 -38.06 -65.68 15.01
C ALA A 29 -38.26 -67.21 14.99
N SER A 30 -37.32 -67.95 14.39
CA SER A 30 -37.37 -69.43 14.35
C SER A 30 -37.27 -70.05 15.75
N GLN A 31 -36.42 -69.50 16.62
CA GLN A 31 -36.26 -69.94 18.00
C GLN A 31 -37.49 -69.61 18.86
N LEU A 32 -38.12 -68.46 18.63
CA LEU A 32 -39.34 -68.05 19.33
C LEU A 32 -40.57 -68.91 18.95
N VAL A 33 -40.70 -69.27 17.68
CA VAL A 33 -41.82 -70.12 17.18
C VAL A 33 -41.75 -71.54 17.73
N GLN A 34 -40.55 -72.03 18.06
CA GLN A 34 -40.35 -73.33 18.72
C GLN A 34 -40.65 -73.29 20.24
N GLY A 35 -40.79 -72.10 20.83
CA GLY A 35 -41.18 -71.90 22.23
C GLY A 35 -42.70 -71.94 22.44
N VAL A 36 -43.14 -72.34 23.63
CA VAL A 36 -44.56 -72.64 23.94
C VAL A 36 -45.44 -71.40 24.17
N ILE A 37 -44.89 -70.17 24.19
CA ILE A 37 -45.67 -68.96 24.58
C ILE A 37 -45.37 -67.72 23.71
N ILE A 38 -45.65 -67.82 22.40
CA ILE A 38 -45.46 -66.73 21.42
C ILE A 38 -46.29 -65.48 21.77
N ALA A 39 -47.52 -65.66 22.26
CA ALA A 39 -48.42 -64.55 22.56
C ALA A 39 -47.93 -63.66 23.72
N GLU A 40 -47.30 -64.26 24.74
CA GLU A 40 -46.73 -63.53 25.88
C GLU A 40 -45.50 -62.72 25.46
N GLN A 41 -44.66 -63.31 24.59
CA GLN A 41 -43.49 -62.64 24.03
C GLN A 41 -43.86 -61.44 23.14
N LEU A 42 -44.87 -61.60 22.26
CA LEU A 42 -45.38 -60.50 21.44
C LEU A 42 -46.00 -59.37 22.29
N ASN A 43 -46.72 -59.73 23.36
CA ASN A 43 -47.23 -58.75 24.31
C ASN A 43 -46.09 -58.00 25.01
N LYS A 44 -45.03 -58.71 25.44
CA LYS A 44 -43.84 -58.08 26.04
C LYS A 44 -43.16 -57.12 25.06
N LEU A 45 -42.93 -57.53 23.81
CA LEU A 45 -42.36 -56.67 22.77
C LEU A 45 -43.21 -55.41 22.51
N THR A 46 -44.53 -55.57 22.49
CA THR A 46 -45.46 -54.44 22.33
C THR A 46 -45.35 -53.48 23.51
N LEU A 47 -45.21 -53.97 24.74
CA LEU A 47 -44.96 -53.14 25.92
C LEU A 47 -43.60 -52.43 25.84
N GLY A 48 -42.55 -53.12 25.37
CA GLY A 48 -41.23 -52.54 25.14
C GLY A 48 -41.23 -51.43 24.10
N ILE A 49 -41.91 -51.62 22.96
CA ILE A 49 -42.05 -50.61 21.90
C ILE A 49 -42.77 -49.37 22.43
N ASN A 50 -43.92 -49.54 23.10
CA ASN A 50 -44.65 -48.41 23.69
C ASN A 50 -43.82 -47.66 24.73
N ARG A 51 -42.91 -48.34 25.43
CA ARG A 51 -42.02 -47.72 26.42
C ARG A 51 -40.87 -46.95 25.76
N LEU A 52 -40.27 -47.49 24.71
CA LEU A 52 -39.30 -46.76 23.90
C LEU A 52 -39.93 -45.52 23.27
N GLU A 53 -41.14 -45.65 22.75
CA GLU A 53 -41.87 -44.54 22.12
C GLU A 53 -42.13 -43.40 23.13
N ARG A 54 -42.58 -43.73 24.34
CA ARG A 54 -42.75 -42.75 25.43
C ARG A 54 -41.44 -42.12 25.90
N GLU A 55 -40.37 -42.89 26.00
CA GLU A 55 -39.07 -42.34 26.42
C GLU A 55 -38.49 -41.44 25.32
N ILE A 56 -38.60 -41.82 24.04
CA ILE A 56 -38.20 -40.99 22.91
C ILE A 56 -39.04 -39.72 22.89
N GLU A 57 -40.35 -39.79 23.03
CA GLU A 57 -41.23 -38.61 23.08
C GLU A 57 -40.89 -37.71 24.26
N SER A 58 -40.62 -38.28 25.45
CA SER A 58 -40.19 -37.52 26.63
C SER A 58 -38.83 -36.86 26.41
N GLN A 59 -37.88 -37.56 25.81
CA GLN A 59 -36.52 -37.07 25.60
C GLN A 59 -36.51 -35.98 24.51
N VAL A 60 -37.20 -36.22 23.40
CA VAL A 60 -37.41 -35.22 22.34
C VAL A 60 -38.15 -34.02 22.90
N GLY A 61 -39.24 -34.22 23.65
CA GLY A 61 -39.99 -33.13 24.29
C GLY A 61 -39.14 -32.31 25.25
N SER A 62 -38.25 -32.96 26.02
CA SER A 62 -37.36 -32.28 26.97
C SER A 62 -36.24 -31.46 26.32
N HIS A 63 -35.78 -31.85 25.13
CA HIS A 63 -34.69 -31.19 24.41
C HIS A 63 -35.15 -30.40 23.17
N TYR A 64 -36.46 -30.38 22.87
CA TYR A 64 -37.00 -29.70 21.72
C TYR A 64 -36.73 -28.19 21.77
N GLU A 65 -36.88 -27.56 22.94
CA GLU A 65 -36.55 -26.14 23.10
C GLU A 65 -35.07 -25.86 22.88
N ASP A 66 -34.18 -26.73 23.38
CA ASP A 66 -32.73 -26.57 23.19
C ASP A 66 -32.34 -26.69 21.71
N LEU A 67 -32.91 -27.68 21.00
CA LEU A 67 -32.63 -27.92 19.57
C LEU A 67 -33.17 -26.77 18.71
N LEU A 68 -34.36 -26.27 19.03
CA LEU A 68 -34.96 -25.11 18.36
C LEU A 68 -34.17 -23.82 18.64
N SER A 69 -33.72 -23.63 19.89
CA SER A 69 -32.84 -22.52 20.27
C SER A 69 -31.50 -22.59 19.54
N GLN A 70 -30.94 -23.78 19.32
CA GLN A 70 -29.72 -23.93 18.54
C GLN A 70 -29.95 -23.63 17.05
N ALA A 71 -31.03 -24.13 16.45
CA ALA A 71 -31.36 -23.88 15.06
C ALA A 71 -31.56 -22.37 14.79
N THR A 72 -32.33 -21.70 15.64
CA THR A 72 -32.51 -20.23 15.60
C THR A 72 -31.20 -19.50 15.86
N GLY A 73 -30.37 -19.99 16.79
CA GLY A 73 -29.02 -19.47 17.02
C GLY A 73 -28.13 -19.52 15.78
N VAL A 74 -28.16 -20.62 15.03
CA VAL A 74 -27.41 -20.78 13.77
C VAL A 74 -27.90 -19.78 12.71
N GLU A 75 -29.22 -19.66 12.55
CA GLU A 75 -29.83 -18.70 11.61
C GLU A 75 -29.42 -17.25 11.93
N THR A 76 -29.49 -16.84 13.20
CA THR A 76 -29.06 -15.49 13.61
C THR A 76 -27.57 -15.26 13.36
N LEU A 77 -26.73 -16.28 13.53
CA LEU A 77 -25.30 -16.18 13.29
C LEU A 77 -24.99 -16.06 11.79
N GLU A 78 -25.75 -16.75 10.95
CA GLU A 78 -25.68 -16.60 9.49
C GLU A 78 -26.05 -15.18 9.05
N ASP A 79 -27.10 -14.58 9.62
CA ASP A 79 -27.49 -13.19 9.36
C ASP A 79 -26.40 -12.19 9.77
N VAL A 80 -25.77 -12.41 10.94
CA VAL A 80 -24.65 -11.58 11.40
C VAL A 80 -23.46 -11.72 10.46
N LEU A 81 -23.13 -12.94 10.02
CA LEU A 81 -22.04 -13.18 9.07
C LEU A 81 -22.31 -12.53 7.71
N ASN A 82 -23.54 -12.61 7.20
CA ASN A 82 -23.95 -11.93 5.96
C ASN A 82 -23.85 -10.41 6.08
N THR A 83 -24.23 -9.86 7.24
CA THR A 83 -24.09 -8.43 7.54
C THR A 83 -22.62 -8.02 7.63
N MET A 84 -21.76 -8.84 8.26
CA MET A 84 -20.32 -8.58 8.30
C MET A 84 -19.70 -8.62 6.90
N HIS A 85 -20.07 -9.62 6.11
CA HIS A 85 -19.58 -9.75 4.73
C HIS A 85 -19.89 -8.50 3.91
N THR A 86 -21.14 -8.04 3.91
CA THR A 86 -21.55 -6.82 3.19
C THR A 86 -20.84 -5.57 3.70
N ARG A 87 -20.63 -5.44 5.01
CA ARG A 87 -19.84 -4.32 5.58
C ARG A 87 -18.38 -4.36 5.14
N ILE A 88 -17.76 -5.52 5.11
CA ILE A 88 -16.38 -5.70 4.63
C ILE A 88 -16.28 -5.30 3.16
N GLN A 89 -17.21 -5.75 2.31
CA GLN A 89 -17.22 -5.35 0.89
C GLN A 89 -17.37 -3.83 0.71
N THR A 90 -18.24 -3.21 1.50
CA THR A 90 -18.44 -1.76 1.49
C THR A 90 -17.17 -1.01 1.92
N LEU A 91 -16.47 -1.53 2.93
CA LEU A 91 -15.20 -0.97 3.40
C LEU A 91 -14.10 -1.10 2.35
N LEU A 92 -13.94 -2.28 1.73
CA LEU A 92 -12.99 -2.50 0.65
C LEU A 92 -13.23 -1.52 -0.51
N ALA A 93 -14.49 -1.36 -0.93
CA ALA A 93 -14.85 -0.38 -1.94
C ALA A 93 -14.56 1.07 -1.49
N GLY A 94 -14.72 1.37 -0.20
CA GLY A 94 -14.38 2.67 0.40
C GLY A 94 -12.88 2.96 0.35
N VAL A 95 -12.05 1.99 0.74
CA VAL A 95 -10.58 2.08 0.67
C VAL A 95 -10.14 2.31 -0.77
N GLU A 96 -10.74 1.60 -1.72
CA GLU A 96 -10.35 1.74 -3.12
C GLU A 96 -10.76 3.09 -3.72
N ARG A 97 -11.92 3.62 -3.33
CA ARG A 97 -12.29 5.00 -3.65
C ARG A 97 -11.31 6.00 -3.04
N LEU A 98 -10.82 5.77 -1.82
CA LEU A 98 -9.84 6.63 -1.16
C LEU A 98 -8.51 6.61 -1.90
N ARG A 99 -8.04 5.43 -2.34
CA ARG A 99 -6.82 5.32 -3.17
C ARG A 99 -6.94 6.17 -4.43
N VAL A 100 -8.02 6.00 -5.19
CA VAL A 100 -8.23 6.72 -6.47
C VAL A 100 -8.42 8.23 -6.25
N ARG A 101 -9.04 8.66 -5.15
CA ARG A 101 -9.30 10.09 -4.88
C ARG A 101 -8.17 10.82 -4.17
N VAL A 102 -7.27 10.11 -3.48
CA VAL A 102 -6.26 10.74 -2.62
C VAL A 102 -4.86 10.31 -3.03
N VAL A 103 -4.59 9.00 -3.08
CA VAL A 103 -3.25 8.47 -3.33
C VAL A 103 -2.82 8.75 -4.76
N ASP A 104 -3.65 8.44 -5.76
CA ASP A 104 -3.27 8.63 -7.16
C ASP A 104 -3.07 10.12 -7.50
N PRO A 105 -3.95 11.05 -7.09
CA PRO A 105 -3.73 12.48 -7.31
C PRO A 105 -2.49 13.01 -6.58
N TYR A 106 -2.22 12.56 -5.35
CA TYR A 106 -1.00 12.93 -4.63
C TYR A 106 0.25 12.53 -5.41
N GLN A 107 0.35 11.27 -5.84
CA GLN A 107 1.49 10.78 -6.63
C GLN A 107 1.64 11.50 -7.97
N ARG A 108 0.55 11.97 -8.57
CA ARG A 108 0.60 12.81 -9.78
C ARG A 108 1.15 14.19 -9.48
N VAL A 109 0.66 14.85 -8.42
CA VAL A 109 1.10 16.18 -8.02
C VAL A 109 2.57 16.16 -7.61
N GLU A 110 3.00 15.17 -6.84
CA GLU A 110 4.40 14.97 -6.45
C GLU A 110 5.32 14.87 -7.69
N ARG A 111 4.98 14.00 -8.64
CA ARG A 111 5.74 13.86 -9.89
C ARG A 111 5.76 15.16 -10.70
N HIS A 112 4.63 15.83 -10.84
CA HIS A 112 4.58 17.11 -11.57
C HIS A 112 5.40 18.19 -10.88
N THR A 113 5.41 18.23 -9.55
CA THR A 113 6.19 19.20 -8.77
C THR A 113 7.69 18.94 -8.93
N LEU A 114 8.11 17.68 -8.91
CA LEU A 114 9.49 17.30 -9.15
C LEU A 114 9.95 17.67 -10.56
N VAL A 115 9.12 17.37 -11.58
CA VAL A 115 9.43 17.75 -12.97
C VAL A 115 9.48 19.26 -13.13
N LEU A 116 8.54 19.98 -12.52
CA LEU A 116 8.51 21.45 -12.55
C LEU A 116 9.78 22.03 -11.90
N GLY A 117 10.21 21.51 -10.75
CA GLY A 117 11.44 21.93 -10.09
C GLY A 117 12.67 21.70 -10.98
N ARG A 118 12.77 20.54 -11.65
CA ARG A 118 13.84 20.27 -12.62
C ARG A 118 13.79 21.23 -13.81
N LEU A 119 12.61 21.49 -14.37
CA LEU A 119 12.44 22.42 -15.49
C LEU A 119 12.83 23.85 -15.10
N GLN A 120 12.43 24.29 -13.91
CA GLN A 120 12.80 25.60 -13.38
C GLN A 120 14.31 25.74 -13.21
N ALA A 121 14.97 24.75 -12.58
CA ALA A 121 16.42 24.73 -12.43
C ALA A 121 17.13 24.77 -13.80
N THR A 122 16.67 23.98 -14.78
CA THR A 122 17.21 24.01 -16.15
C THR A 122 16.99 25.37 -16.81
N CYS A 123 15.80 25.98 -16.68
CA CYS A 123 15.53 27.29 -17.24
C CYS A 123 16.41 28.38 -16.60
N GLU A 124 16.64 28.32 -15.30
CA GLU A 124 17.54 29.24 -14.59
C GLU A 124 18.98 29.07 -15.06
N LEU A 125 19.45 27.83 -15.22
CA LEU A 125 20.76 27.53 -15.78
C LEU A 125 20.89 28.10 -17.21
N LEU A 126 19.90 27.85 -18.08
CA LEU A 126 19.89 28.39 -19.44
C LEU A 126 19.91 29.92 -19.47
N ARG A 127 19.14 30.58 -18.60
CA ARG A 127 19.17 32.06 -18.47
C ARG A 127 20.55 32.55 -18.03
N ARG A 128 21.21 31.87 -17.07
CA ARG A 128 22.59 32.20 -16.68
C ARG A 128 23.55 32.03 -17.85
N VAL A 129 23.48 30.92 -18.57
CA VAL A 129 24.31 30.66 -19.77
C VAL A 129 24.14 31.76 -20.81
N ILE A 130 22.89 32.12 -21.17
CA ILE A 130 22.61 33.20 -22.12
C ILE A 130 23.22 34.52 -21.64
N ARG A 131 23.06 34.85 -20.35
CA ARG A 131 23.63 36.07 -19.78
C ARG A 131 25.16 36.07 -19.80
N CYS A 132 25.80 34.94 -19.51
CA CYS A 132 27.25 34.79 -19.65
C CYS A 132 27.72 35.02 -21.09
N LEU A 133 27.03 34.43 -22.08
CA LEU A 133 27.32 34.63 -23.50
C LEU A 133 27.22 36.12 -23.91
N MET A 134 26.13 36.78 -23.52
CA MET A 134 25.92 38.20 -23.81
C MET A 134 26.99 39.10 -23.17
N LEU A 135 27.36 38.83 -21.92
CA LEU A 135 28.40 39.59 -21.22
C LEU A 135 29.79 39.34 -21.79
N SER A 136 30.10 38.11 -22.19
CA SER A 136 31.34 37.76 -22.88
C SER A 136 31.46 38.51 -24.22
N GLN A 137 30.37 38.55 -25.00
CA GLN A 137 30.33 39.31 -26.25
C GLN A 137 30.51 40.82 -26.00
N ARG A 138 29.84 41.37 -24.98
CA ARG A 138 30.00 42.78 -24.59
C ARG A 138 31.42 43.11 -24.16
N LEU A 139 32.05 42.23 -23.38
CA LEU A 139 33.44 42.34 -22.95
C LEU A 139 34.39 42.35 -24.15
N GLN A 140 34.17 41.45 -25.11
CA GLN A 140 34.96 41.42 -26.34
C GLN A 140 34.85 42.74 -27.12
N GLN A 141 33.63 43.29 -27.25
CA GLN A 141 33.41 44.58 -27.90
C GLN A 141 34.15 45.73 -27.21
N GLN A 142 34.09 45.79 -25.88
CA GLN A 142 34.76 46.80 -25.05
C GLN A 142 36.29 46.75 -25.14
N LEU A 143 36.87 45.57 -25.37
CA LEU A 143 38.30 45.38 -25.54
C LEU A 143 38.78 45.57 -26.99
N SER A 144 37.87 45.42 -27.95
CA SER A 144 38.14 45.66 -29.37
C SER A 144 37.90 47.11 -29.81
N SER A 145 37.26 47.95 -28.99
CA SER A 145 37.03 49.35 -29.32
C SER A 145 38.33 50.15 -29.28
N GLU A 146 38.45 51.18 -30.12
CA GLU A 146 39.51 52.18 -30.05
C GLU A 146 38.92 53.57 -29.75
N PRO A 147 39.27 54.21 -28.62
CA PRO A 147 40.08 53.68 -27.52
C PRO A 147 39.36 52.54 -26.76
N ARG A 148 40.15 51.68 -26.11
CA ARG A 148 39.62 50.54 -25.35
C ARG A 148 38.95 51.04 -24.07
N ASP A 149 37.74 50.55 -23.79
CA ASP A 149 36.97 50.93 -22.61
C ASP A 149 37.33 50.05 -21.39
N ILE A 150 38.56 50.18 -20.87
CA ILE A 150 39.11 49.32 -19.80
C ILE A 150 38.23 49.30 -18.53
N THR A 151 37.72 50.45 -18.12
CA THR A 151 36.84 50.58 -16.95
C THR A 151 35.53 49.81 -17.13
N LYS A 152 34.95 49.84 -18.34
CA LYS A 152 33.72 49.09 -18.64
C LYS A 152 33.99 47.59 -18.78
N ALA A 153 35.15 47.22 -19.33
CA ALA A 153 35.60 45.83 -19.39
C ALA A 153 35.78 45.23 -17.98
N ALA A 154 36.37 45.99 -17.05
CA ALA A 154 36.50 45.59 -15.65
C ALA A 154 35.13 45.36 -14.97
N ILE A 155 34.13 46.20 -15.27
CA ILE A 155 32.75 46.02 -14.78
C ILE A 155 32.13 44.74 -15.36
N SER A 156 32.25 44.52 -16.67
CA SER A 156 31.75 43.29 -17.32
C SER A 156 32.41 42.03 -16.75
N LEU A 157 33.71 42.07 -16.45
CA LEU A 157 34.42 40.97 -15.79
C LEU A 157 33.88 40.71 -14.38
N SER A 158 33.65 41.76 -13.59
CA SER A 158 33.04 41.63 -12.26
C SER A 158 31.64 41.01 -12.33
N GLU A 159 30.79 41.46 -13.27
CA GLU A 159 29.46 40.87 -13.47
C GLU A 159 29.53 39.38 -13.83
N LEU A 160 30.49 38.99 -14.70
CA LEU A 160 30.73 37.61 -15.07
C LEU A 160 31.19 36.76 -13.88
N ASP A 161 32.06 37.28 -13.01
CA ASP A 161 32.43 36.58 -11.78
C ASP A 161 31.23 36.34 -10.87
N HIS A 162 30.37 37.36 -10.70
CA HIS A 162 29.19 37.24 -9.85
C HIS A 162 28.22 36.17 -10.36
N LEU A 163 28.08 36.00 -11.68
CA LEU A 163 27.22 34.97 -12.27
C LEU A 163 27.71 33.54 -12.00
N GLY A 164 29.02 33.35 -11.86
CA GLY A 164 29.65 32.05 -11.61
C GLY A 164 29.85 31.69 -10.12
N ARG A 165 29.50 32.56 -9.17
CA ARG A 165 29.73 32.30 -7.74
C ARG A 165 28.84 31.21 -7.15
N ASP A 166 27.56 31.21 -7.51
CA ASP A 166 26.57 30.34 -6.87
C ASP A 166 26.34 29.02 -7.63
N VAL A 167 26.81 28.94 -8.88
CA VAL A 167 26.56 27.81 -9.78
C VAL A 167 27.84 27.52 -10.54
N ASP A 168 28.30 26.27 -10.46
CA ASP A 168 29.41 25.80 -11.27
C ASP A 168 28.98 25.68 -12.73
N LEU A 169 29.61 26.49 -13.59
CA LEU A 169 29.39 26.50 -15.05
C LEU A 169 30.53 25.79 -15.80
N THR A 170 31.42 25.09 -15.09
CA THR A 170 32.50 24.32 -15.72
C THR A 170 31.96 23.07 -16.42
N GLY A 171 32.66 22.60 -17.45
CA GLY A 171 32.25 21.44 -18.25
C GLY A 171 31.11 21.70 -19.24
N LEU A 172 30.56 22.92 -19.28
CA LEU A 172 29.61 23.34 -20.32
C LEU A 172 30.36 23.70 -21.60
N GLU A 173 30.33 22.80 -22.60
CA GLU A 173 31.00 22.98 -23.90
C GLU A 173 30.67 24.33 -24.56
N VAL A 174 29.41 24.76 -24.45
CA VAL A 174 28.90 26.03 -25.00
C VAL A 174 29.62 27.25 -24.41
N LEU A 175 30.10 27.17 -23.16
CA LEU A 175 30.77 28.29 -22.48
C LEU A 175 32.30 28.18 -22.49
N GLU A 176 32.90 27.09 -22.97
CA GLU A 176 34.35 26.91 -22.90
C GLU A 176 35.15 28.02 -23.60
N ARG A 177 34.69 28.42 -24.79
CA ARG A 177 35.33 29.49 -25.57
C ARG A 177 35.28 30.81 -24.80
N ASP A 178 34.12 31.14 -24.25
CA ASP A 178 33.89 32.37 -23.50
C ASP A 178 34.67 32.37 -22.18
N GLN A 179 34.78 31.22 -21.49
CA GLN A 179 35.62 31.10 -20.30
C GLN A 179 37.11 31.36 -20.61
N ARG A 180 37.61 30.89 -21.77
CA ARG A 180 38.98 31.20 -22.21
C ARG A 180 39.14 32.69 -22.53
N LEU A 181 38.16 33.29 -23.23
CA LEU A 181 38.15 34.71 -23.54
C LEU A 181 38.18 35.57 -22.27
N VAL A 182 37.32 35.26 -21.30
CA VAL A 182 37.23 35.99 -20.03
C VAL A 182 38.55 35.93 -19.24
N ARG A 183 39.23 34.78 -19.23
CA ARG A 183 40.56 34.65 -18.61
C ARG A 183 41.61 35.52 -19.29
N GLN A 184 41.61 35.57 -20.62
CA GLN A 184 42.53 36.42 -21.38
C GLN A 184 42.22 37.91 -21.15
N ALA A 185 40.95 38.29 -21.28
CA ALA A 185 40.45 39.64 -21.03
C ALA A 185 40.82 40.14 -19.63
N ARG A 186 40.73 39.29 -18.60
CA ARG A 186 41.16 39.64 -17.23
C ARG A 186 42.64 40.01 -17.18
N SER A 187 43.52 39.16 -17.73
CA SER A 187 44.95 39.45 -17.80
C SER A 187 45.23 40.76 -18.56
N ASP A 188 44.53 41.01 -19.66
CA ASP A 188 44.73 42.21 -20.47
C ASP A 188 44.28 43.48 -19.75
N VAL A 189 43.12 43.44 -19.10
CA VAL A 189 42.61 44.55 -18.28
C VAL A 189 43.54 44.84 -17.11
N GLU A 190 44.05 43.81 -16.43
CA GLU A 190 45.02 43.98 -15.33
C GLU A 190 46.32 44.64 -15.81
N LYS A 191 46.89 44.17 -16.91
CA LYS A 191 48.10 44.78 -17.51
C LYS A 191 47.86 46.24 -17.90
N GLN A 192 46.74 46.53 -18.55
CA GLN A 192 46.42 47.89 -18.99
C GLN A 192 46.13 48.82 -17.80
N ALA A 193 45.50 48.32 -16.74
CA ALA A 193 45.28 49.07 -15.51
C ALA A 193 46.61 49.47 -14.84
N VAL A 194 47.59 48.56 -14.79
CA VAL A 194 48.94 48.87 -14.27
C VAL A 194 49.61 49.97 -15.10
N VAL A 195 49.60 49.85 -16.43
CA VAL A 195 50.19 50.88 -17.32
C VAL A 195 49.50 52.23 -17.15
N MET A 196 48.17 52.26 -17.00
CA MET A 196 47.43 53.50 -16.77
C MET A 196 47.76 54.11 -15.40
N MET A 197 47.98 53.28 -14.38
CA MET A 197 48.40 53.72 -13.05
C MET A 197 49.80 54.33 -13.10
N ASP A 198 50.77 53.65 -13.71
CA ASP A 198 52.15 54.14 -13.83
C ASP A 198 52.21 55.48 -14.58
N ARG A 199 51.49 55.58 -15.71
CA ARG A 199 51.39 56.83 -16.46
C ARG A 199 50.70 57.95 -15.66
N GLY A 200 49.67 57.59 -14.87
CA GLY A 200 49.01 58.53 -13.95
C GLY A 200 49.98 59.05 -12.87
N MET A 201 50.77 58.16 -12.28
CA MET A 201 51.78 58.51 -11.28
C MET A 201 52.87 59.41 -11.88
N GLU A 202 53.38 59.11 -13.08
CA GLU A 202 54.38 59.94 -13.77
C GLU A 202 53.87 61.34 -14.10
N LEU A 203 52.63 61.46 -14.59
CA LEU A 203 52.01 62.76 -14.89
C LEU A 203 51.76 63.60 -13.63
N GLN A 204 51.44 62.95 -12.50
CA GLN A 204 51.19 63.64 -11.24
C GLN A 204 52.47 64.04 -10.50
N ASN A 205 53.59 63.34 -10.75
CA ASN A 205 54.92 63.65 -10.19
C ASN A 205 55.64 64.81 -10.91
N GLN A 206 55.09 65.31 -12.02
CA GLN A 206 55.64 66.42 -12.81
C GLN A 206 55.06 67.80 -12.43
N THR A 207 54.29 67.88 -11.34
CA THR A 207 53.77 69.11 -10.72
C THR A 207 54.27 69.23 -9.30
#